data_AF-A0A7X0MJU9-F1
#
_entry.id   AF-A0A7X0MJU9-F1
#
_cell.length_a   1.000
_cell.length_b   1.000
_cell.length_c   1.000
_cell.angle_alpha   90.00
_cell.angle_beta   90.00
_cell.angle_gamma   90.00
#
_symmetry.space_group_name_H-M   'P 1'
#
loop_
_entity.id
_entity.type
_entity.pdbx_description
1 polymer ?
#
loop_
_entity_poly.entity_id
_entity_poly.type
_entity_poly.pdbx_seq_one_letter_code
_entity_poly.pdbx_strand_id
1 'polypeptide(L)'
;MKKILLTILCTGLFFVSRAQETLQSVTDRGAATTKTISFTSGIEAVKLIGNSYIYFSNSTNNVRNGYIQHAGTEIAFQNSTGGFGFSGTGNSWITGGNVGIGTTKPQVKLDLGTFEGCTLRFQKATATGSSFLRFYDEGGIPKGYVGVFGKNSDLYIDPADANLLVTSGNVGIGTGFPTEKLSVKGKIRAQEIKVEGNNWPDYVFENDYKNVSLSEIEKFIKINKHLPEMPSVAQVKEDGISLGEMNAKLLKKVEELTLHMIQQEKDMLKLKNDIKILKKKR
;
A
#
# COMPACT_ATOMS: atom_id res chain seq x y z
N MET A 1 99.93 -1.47 63.86
CA MET A 1 99.54 -2.79 64.38
C MET A 1 98.41 -3.35 63.53
N LYS A 2 98.53 -4.62 63.13
CA LYS A 2 97.57 -5.39 62.31
C LYS A 2 96.19 -5.51 62.99
N LYS A 3 95.11 -5.48 62.20
CA LYS A 3 94.18 -6.62 62.03
C LYS A 3 93.29 -6.41 60.80
N ILE A 4 93.38 -7.37 59.90
CA ILE A 4 92.47 -7.63 58.77
C ILE A 4 91.27 -8.40 59.33
N LEU A 5 90.04 -8.06 58.94
CA LEU A 5 88.99 -9.06 58.75
C LEU A 5 87.96 -8.62 57.70
N LEU A 6 88.02 -9.38 56.60
CA LEU A 6 87.03 -9.70 55.57
C LEU A 6 85.60 -9.86 56.14
N THR A 7 84.55 -9.54 55.37
CA THR A 7 83.44 -10.48 55.01
C THR A 7 82.29 -9.77 54.26
N ILE A 8 82.24 -10.07 52.96
CA ILE A 8 81.10 -10.34 52.07
C ILE A 8 80.03 -9.26 51.89
N LEU A 9 80.19 -8.61 50.74
CA LEU A 9 79.19 -7.96 49.91
C LEU A 9 77.98 -8.91 49.68
N CYS A 10 76.84 -8.64 50.32
CA CYS A 10 75.58 -9.26 49.96
C CYS A 10 74.71 -8.23 49.24
N THR A 11 75.14 -7.84 48.03
CA THR A 11 74.25 -7.19 47.08
C THR A 11 73.20 -8.23 46.69
N GLY A 12 72.03 -8.17 47.30
CA GLY A 12 70.88 -8.94 46.86
C GLY A 12 70.58 -8.59 45.40
N LEU A 13 71.05 -9.42 44.47
CA LEU A 13 70.58 -9.42 43.09
C LEU A 13 69.13 -9.93 43.12
N PHE A 14 68.18 -9.01 43.17
CA PHE A 14 66.81 -9.32 42.82
C PHE A 14 66.74 -9.54 41.31
N PHE A 15 66.91 -10.80 40.87
CA PHE A 15 66.50 -11.20 39.54
C PHE A 15 64.97 -11.26 39.49
N VAL A 16 64.35 -10.16 39.09
CA VAL A 16 62.95 -10.20 38.63
C VAL A 16 62.98 -10.70 37.19
N SER A 17 63.01 -12.02 36.99
CA SER A 17 62.76 -12.57 35.65
C SER A 17 61.27 -12.49 35.37
N ARG A 18 60.82 -11.39 34.75
CA ARG A 18 59.51 -11.40 34.10
C ARG A 18 59.65 -12.19 32.80
N ALA A 19 59.40 -13.49 32.87
CA ALA A 19 59.15 -14.27 31.67
C ALA A 19 57.90 -13.67 31.00
N GLN A 20 58.03 -13.26 29.74
CA GLN A 20 56.91 -12.78 28.95
C GLN A 20 55.97 -13.97 28.73
N GLU A 21 54.75 -13.88 29.26
CA GLU A 21 53.76 -14.94 29.07
C GLU A 21 53.42 -15.06 27.58
N THR A 22 53.52 -16.29 27.04
CA THR A 22 53.02 -16.61 25.70
C THR A 22 51.53 -16.91 25.80
N LEU A 23 50.79 -16.70 24.70
CA LEU A 23 49.37 -17.03 24.67
C LEU A 23 49.14 -18.48 25.08
N GLN A 24 49.98 -19.41 24.60
CA GLN A 24 49.98 -20.83 24.98
C GLN A 24 50.10 -21.02 26.49
N SER A 25 51.07 -20.37 27.14
CA SER A 25 51.28 -20.46 28.60
C SER A 25 50.15 -19.85 29.45
N VAL A 26 49.35 -18.96 28.87
CA VAL A 26 48.15 -18.38 29.52
C VAL A 26 46.96 -19.32 29.33
N THR A 27 46.77 -19.88 28.13
CA THR A 27 45.69 -20.85 27.86
C THR A 27 45.86 -22.15 28.62
N ASP A 28 47.07 -22.69 28.76
CA ASP A 28 47.32 -23.97 29.44
C ASP A 28 47.04 -23.90 30.95
N ARG A 29 47.05 -22.70 31.53
CA ARG A 29 46.72 -22.45 32.94
C ARG A 29 45.28 -21.99 33.15
N GLY A 30 44.48 -21.89 32.09
CA GLY A 30 43.08 -21.43 32.15
C GLY A 30 42.92 -19.99 32.65
N ALA A 31 43.96 -19.15 32.53
CA ALA A 31 43.92 -17.79 33.04
C ALA A 31 43.10 -16.88 32.12
N ALA A 32 42.14 -16.15 32.69
CA ALA A 32 41.37 -15.14 31.97
C ALA A 32 42.15 -13.82 31.90
N THR A 33 42.03 -13.10 30.78
CA THR A 33 42.62 -11.76 30.60
C THR A 33 41.53 -10.72 30.32
N THR A 34 41.67 -9.54 30.93
CA THR A 34 40.85 -8.36 30.61
C THR A 34 41.48 -7.50 29.52
N LYS A 35 42.67 -7.87 29.05
CA LYS A 35 43.38 -7.16 27.98
C LYS A 35 42.87 -7.59 26.61
N THR A 36 42.76 -6.63 25.69
CA THR A 36 42.40 -6.89 24.29
C THR A 36 43.41 -7.83 23.63
N ILE A 37 42.91 -8.91 23.01
CA ILE A 37 43.69 -9.75 22.09
C ILE A 37 43.63 -9.09 20.71
N SER A 38 44.74 -8.58 20.20
CA SER A 38 44.82 -7.93 18.88
C SER A 38 45.57 -8.79 17.89
N PHE A 39 44.98 -9.04 16.72
CA PHE A 39 45.63 -9.74 15.61
C PHE A 39 45.97 -8.71 14.53
N THR A 40 47.24 -8.61 14.14
CA THR A 40 47.67 -7.86 12.96
C THR A 40 48.11 -8.87 11.92
N SER A 41 47.16 -9.44 11.17
CA SER A 41 47.46 -10.44 10.13
C SER A 41 47.00 -9.93 8.76
N GLY A 42 47.74 -10.31 7.72
CA GLY A 42 47.44 -9.93 6.33
C GLY A 42 46.63 -10.95 5.54
N ILE A 43 46.28 -12.11 6.12
CA ILE A 43 45.60 -13.20 5.39
C ILE A 43 44.52 -13.86 6.26
N GLU A 44 44.88 -14.52 7.36
CA GLU A 44 43.92 -15.18 8.27
C GLU A 44 44.27 -14.87 9.73
N ALA A 45 43.43 -14.14 10.45
CA ALA A 45 43.66 -13.79 11.85
C ALA A 45 43.17 -14.89 12.82
N VAL A 46 42.05 -15.54 12.49
CA VAL A 46 41.45 -16.63 13.26
C VAL A 46 40.82 -17.62 12.27
N LYS A 47 41.22 -18.90 12.33
CA LYS A 47 40.65 -19.98 11.52
C LYS A 47 39.88 -20.95 12.40
N LEU A 48 38.60 -21.12 12.12
CA LEU A 48 37.73 -22.09 12.78
C LEU A 48 37.54 -23.31 11.85
N ILE A 49 37.82 -24.50 12.35
CA ILE A 49 37.77 -25.75 11.56
C ILE A 49 36.73 -26.69 12.19
N GLY A 50 35.89 -27.30 11.35
CA GLY A 50 34.80 -28.15 11.80
C GLY A 50 33.72 -27.37 12.56
N ASN A 51 33.01 -28.06 13.44
CA ASN A 51 31.98 -27.47 14.30
C ASN A 51 32.65 -26.65 15.40
N SER A 52 32.66 -25.34 15.21
CA SER A 52 33.42 -24.40 16.05
C SER A 52 32.53 -23.24 16.47
N TYR A 53 32.80 -22.68 17.66
CA TYR A 53 32.00 -21.63 18.28
C TYR A 53 32.86 -20.53 18.88
N ILE A 54 32.40 -19.30 18.75
CA ILE A 54 32.78 -18.17 19.61
C ILE A 54 31.56 -17.88 20.49
N TYR A 55 31.66 -18.14 21.79
CA TYR A 55 30.56 -17.91 22.72
C TYR A 55 30.63 -16.53 23.37
N PHE A 56 29.47 -15.94 23.58
CA PHE A 56 29.27 -14.79 24.44
C PHE A 56 28.57 -15.26 25.72
N SER A 57 29.02 -14.75 26.86
CA SER A 57 28.45 -15.06 28.18
C SER A 57 28.15 -13.79 28.97
N ASN A 58 27.20 -13.90 29.90
CA ASN A 58 26.87 -12.83 30.83
C ASN A 58 28.00 -12.63 31.86
N SER A 59 28.39 -11.39 32.11
CA SER A 59 29.43 -11.04 33.10
C SER A 59 29.09 -11.42 34.54
N THR A 60 27.81 -11.54 34.90
CA THR A 60 27.36 -11.76 36.29
C THR A 60 27.39 -13.23 36.70
N ASN A 61 27.10 -14.16 35.78
CA ASN A 61 27.00 -15.60 36.09
C ASN A 61 27.68 -16.52 35.07
N ASN A 62 28.38 -15.96 34.08
CA ASN A 62 29.06 -16.67 32.99
C ASN A 62 28.17 -17.64 32.19
N VAL A 63 26.86 -17.43 32.21
CA VAL A 63 25.91 -18.20 31.39
C VAL A 63 26.00 -17.75 29.94
N ARG A 64 26.01 -18.70 29.01
CA ARG A 64 26.02 -18.43 27.57
C ARG A 64 24.75 -17.68 27.17
N ASN A 65 24.90 -16.51 26.56
CA ASN A 65 23.78 -15.72 26.05
C ASN A 65 23.81 -15.58 24.52
N GLY A 66 24.84 -16.09 23.84
CA GLY A 66 24.88 -16.17 22.38
C GLY A 66 26.14 -16.81 21.85
N TYR A 67 26.21 -16.99 20.54
CA TYR A 67 27.40 -17.46 19.85
C TYR A 67 27.46 -17.05 18.38
N ILE A 68 28.67 -17.11 17.82
CA ILE A 68 28.93 -17.26 16.39
C ILE A 68 29.37 -18.70 16.17
N GLN A 69 28.68 -19.43 15.31
CA GLN A 69 28.98 -20.83 15.01
C GLN A 69 29.32 -20.99 13.54
N HIS A 70 30.37 -21.76 13.27
CA HIS A 70 30.60 -22.35 11.96
C HIS A 70 30.21 -23.83 12.03
N ALA A 71 29.28 -24.26 11.17
CA ALA A 71 28.85 -25.65 11.06
C ALA A 71 28.53 -26.01 9.61
N GLY A 72 29.30 -26.95 9.05
CA GLY A 72 29.15 -27.33 7.64
C GLY A 72 29.35 -26.15 6.70
N THR A 73 28.30 -25.75 6.00
CA THR A 73 28.28 -24.61 5.06
C THR A 73 27.60 -23.36 5.63
N GLU A 74 27.21 -23.38 6.91
CA GLU A 74 26.47 -22.30 7.56
C GLU A 74 27.33 -21.58 8.59
N ILE A 75 27.15 -20.25 8.63
CA ILE A 75 27.57 -19.43 9.75
C ILE A 75 26.31 -18.92 10.44
N ALA A 76 26.11 -19.32 11.69
CA ALA A 76 24.97 -18.93 12.50
C ALA A 76 25.38 -17.89 13.54
N PHE A 77 24.56 -16.85 13.69
CA PHE A 77 24.64 -15.86 14.76
C PHE A 77 23.42 -16.07 15.65
N GLN A 78 23.61 -16.62 16.84
CA GLN A 78 22.52 -16.86 17.77
C GLN A 78 22.67 -16.01 19.02
N ASN A 79 21.54 -15.51 19.51
CA ASN A 79 21.40 -15.00 20.86
C ASN A 79 20.29 -15.79 21.57
N SER A 80 20.54 -16.25 22.80
CA SER A 80 19.60 -17.04 23.60
C SER A 80 18.63 -16.16 24.40
N THR A 81 18.94 -14.87 24.56
CA THR A 81 18.18 -13.89 25.35
C THR A 81 18.39 -12.50 24.76
N GLY A 82 17.51 -12.07 23.84
CA GLY A 82 17.56 -10.75 23.22
C GLY A 82 17.42 -10.79 21.70
N GLY A 83 17.76 -9.68 21.04
CA GLY A 83 17.73 -9.55 19.59
C GLY A 83 19.13 -9.61 18.97
N PHE A 84 19.17 -9.88 17.67
CA PHE A 84 20.34 -9.64 16.83
C PHE A 84 20.10 -8.33 16.04
N GLY A 85 21.05 -7.40 16.09
CA GLY A 85 20.91 -6.09 15.48
C GLY A 85 22.19 -5.61 14.79
N PHE A 86 22.01 -4.86 13.70
CA PHE A 86 23.08 -4.14 13.01
C PHE A 86 22.91 -2.65 13.30
N SER A 87 23.89 -2.01 13.96
CA SER A 87 23.79 -0.62 14.46
C SER A 87 24.81 0.35 13.83
N GLY A 88 25.23 0.10 12.59
CA GLY A 88 26.15 0.98 11.87
C GLY A 88 25.51 2.30 11.44
N THR A 89 26.32 3.36 11.33
CA THR A 89 25.92 4.65 10.74
C THR A 89 25.97 4.67 9.21
N GLY A 90 26.57 3.64 8.60
CA GLY A 90 26.66 3.45 7.16
C GLY A 90 25.67 2.41 6.62
N ASN A 91 25.76 2.14 5.33
CA ASN A 91 24.92 1.14 4.67
C ASN A 91 25.25 -0.27 5.17
N SER A 92 24.23 -1.11 5.30
CA SER A 92 24.34 -2.56 5.50
C SER A 92 23.71 -3.24 4.29
N TRP A 93 24.39 -4.23 3.69
CA TRP A 93 23.90 -4.89 2.47
C TRP A 93 24.16 -6.39 2.49
N ILE A 94 23.30 -7.14 1.79
CA ILE A 94 23.47 -8.55 1.46
C ILE A 94 23.47 -8.62 -0.08
N THR A 95 24.59 -9.01 -0.68
CA THR A 95 24.77 -9.00 -2.15
C THR A 95 24.50 -10.34 -2.81
N GLY A 96 24.45 -11.44 -2.04
CA GLY A 96 24.22 -12.80 -2.52
C GLY A 96 22.97 -13.45 -1.94
N GLY A 97 22.41 -14.42 -2.67
CA GLY A 97 21.31 -15.26 -2.19
C GLY A 97 19.96 -14.55 -2.04
N ASN A 98 19.12 -15.11 -1.16
CA ASN A 98 17.79 -14.67 -0.78
C ASN A 98 17.74 -14.47 0.75
N VAL A 99 16.97 -13.50 1.23
CA VAL A 99 16.78 -13.23 2.66
C VAL A 99 15.46 -13.83 3.12
N GLY A 100 15.53 -14.80 4.04
CA GLY A 100 14.36 -15.39 4.70
C GLY A 100 14.11 -14.75 6.06
N ILE A 101 12.87 -14.34 6.34
CA ILE A 101 12.41 -13.93 7.67
C ILE A 101 11.31 -14.90 8.10
N GLY A 102 11.57 -15.72 9.13
CA GLY A 102 10.65 -16.76 9.59
C GLY A 102 10.57 -18.01 8.67
N THR A 103 11.46 -18.12 7.68
CA THR A 103 11.64 -19.29 6.82
C THR A 103 13.12 -19.63 6.67
N THR A 104 13.44 -20.91 6.51
CA THR A 104 14.80 -21.40 6.20
C THR A 104 15.00 -21.71 4.71
N LYS A 105 13.95 -21.58 3.89
CA LYS A 105 13.96 -21.92 2.46
C LYS A 105 13.38 -20.78 1.61
N PRO A 106 14.03 -19.61 1.57
CA PRO A 106 13.50 -18.46 0.85
C PRO A 106 13.51 -18.69 -0.68
N GLN A 107 12.36 -18.52 -1.32
CA GLN A 107 12.16 -18.75 -2.77
C GLN A 107 12.39 -17.49 -3.62
N VAL A 108 12.35 -16.31 -3.00
CA VAL A 108 12.55 -15.00 -3.63
C VAL A 108 13.49 -14.14 -2.81
N LYS A 109 13.92 -12.99 -3.35
CA LYS A 109 14.98 -12.14 -2.74
C LYS A 109 14.70 -11.72 -1.29
N LEU A 110 13.46 -11.41 -0.97
CA LEU A 110 12.98 -11.25 0.41
C LEU A 110 11.74 -12.12 0.57
N ASP A 111 11.84 -13.16 1.38
CA ASP A 111 10.78 -14.13 1.62
C ASP A 111 10.43 -14.13 3.11
N LEU A 112 9.18 -13.79 3.43
CA LEU A 112 8.68 -13.81 4.80
C LEU A 112 7.75 -15.02 4.98
N GLY A 113 8.19 -16.04 5.70
CA GLY A 113 7.39 -17.24 6.00
C GLY A 113 7.04 -17.35 7.48
N THR A 114 5.95 -18.03 7.85
CA THR A 114 5.62 -18.38 9.25
C THR A 114 4.59 -19.53 9.32
N PHE A 115 4.30 -20.03 10.53
CA PHE A 115 3.22 -20.99 10.85
C PHE A 115 1.94 -20.35 11.43
N GLU A 116 1.92 -19.05 11.78
CA GLU A 116 0.78 -18.40 12.48
C GLU A 116 0.46 -16.96 12.01
N GLY A 117 0.98 -16.54 10.86
CA GLY A 117 0.68 -15.24 10.26
C GLY A 117 1.96 -14.43 10.01
N CYS A 118 2.03 -13.86 8.82
CA CYS A 118 3.20 -13.13 8.35
C CYS A 118 2.81 -11.68 8.04
N THR A 119 3.57 -10.70 8.55
CA THR A 119 3.30 -9.28 8.31
C THR A 119 4.59 -8.49 8.14
N LEU A 120 4.62 -7.64 7.11
CA LEU A 120 5.64 -6.62 6.94
C LEU A 120 5.06 -5.26 7.37
N ARG A 121 5.65 -4.64 8.40
CA ARG A 121 5.15 -3.39 8.97
C ARG A 121 5.93 -2.19 8.44
N PHE A 122 5.24 -1.25 7.81
CA PHE A 122 5.77 0.07 7.46
C PHE A 122 5.19 1.14 8.38
N GLN A 123 5.96 1.59 9.38
CA GLN A 123 5.49 2.56 10.36
C GLN A 123 6.12 3.94 10.14
N LYS A 124 5.27 4.97 10.05
CA LYS A 124 5.71 6.36 10.02
C LYS A 124 6.16 6.81 11.41
N ALA A 125 7.21 7.64 11.47
CA ALA A 125 7.74 8.18 12.72
C ALA A 125 6.86 9.29 13.31
N THR A 126 6.03 9.96 12.50
CA THR A 126 5.22 11.12 12.92
C THR A 126 3.80 11.07 12.37
N ALA A 127 2.92 11.95 12.88
CA ALA A 127 1.54 12.08 12.41
C ALA A 127 1.41 12.50 10.93
N THR A 128 2.46 13.08 10.34
CA THR A 128 2.46 13.63 8.97
C THR A 128 3.39 12.91 8.00
N GLY A 129 4.21 11.98 8.49
CA GLY A 129 5.11 11.18 7.66
C GLY A 129 4.34 10.20 6.75
N SER A 130 5.02 9.70 5.73
CA SER A 130 4.46 8.73 4.79
C SER A 130 5.23 7.41 4.83
N SER A 131 4.54 6.32 4.50
CA SER A 131 5.10 4.95 4.50
C SER A 131 4.73 4.28 3.19
N PHE A 132 5.72 3.85 2.41
CA PHE A 132 5.50 3.28 1.08
C PHE A 132 6.37 2.05 0.83
N LEU A 133 5.80 1.09 0.10
CA LEU A 133 6.56 0.22 -0.79
C LEU A 133 6.73 0.94 -2.13
N ARG A 134 7.98 1.14 -2.58
CA ARG A 134 8.28 1.85 -3.83
C ARG A 134 8.85 0.89 -4.86
N PHE A 135 8.44 1.08 -6.11
CA PHE A 135 8.91 0.34 -7.26
C PHE A 135 9.70 1.28 -8.16
N TYR A 136 10.91 0.87 -8.54
CA TYR A 136 11.82 1.63 -9.39
C TYR A 136 12.22 0.77 -10.59
N ASP A 137 12.60 1.42 -11.69
CA ASP A 137 13.37 0.74 -12.74
C ASP A 137 14.88 0.75 -12.43
N GLU A 138 15.66 0.14 -13.32
CA GLU A 138 17.12 0.06 -13.21
C GLU A 138 17.79 1.44 -13.17
N GLY A 139 17.18 2.47 -13.79
CA GLY A 139 17.66 3.84 -13.78
C GLY A 139 17.32 4.63 -12.51
N GLY A 140 16.65 4.00 -11.54
CA GLY A 140 16.19 4.67 -10.32
C GLY A 140 14.98 5.59 -10.54
N ILE A 141 14.25 5.41 -11.64
CA ILE A 141 13.02 6.16 -11.92
C ILE A 141 11.86 5.44 -11.22
N PRO A 142 11.06 6.13 -10.39
CA PRO A 142 9.91 5.52 -9.73
C PRO A 142 8.87 5.11 -10.77
N LYS A 143 8.46 3.83 -10.73
CA LYS A 143 7.35 3.28 -11.53
C LYS A 143 6.05 3.23 -10.77
N GLY A 144 6.11 3.28 -9.45
CA GLY A 144 4.94 3.51 -8.62
C GLY A 144 5.20 3.20 -7.16
N TYR A 145 4.15 3.29 -6.36
CA TYR A 145 4.21 2.94 -4.96
C TYR A 145 2.86 2.46 -4.44
N VAL A 146 2.93 1.69 -3.35
CA VAL A 146 1.78 1.28 -2.55
C VAL A 146 2.05 1.74 -1.13
N GLY A 147 1.14 2.53 -0.57
CA GLY A 147 1.24 2.94 0.82
C GLY A 147 0.35 4.10 1.18
N VAL A 148 0.72 4.78 2.27
CA VAL A 148 -0.08 5.83 2.90
C VAL A 148 0.63 7.17 2.79
N PHE A 149 -0.06 8.17 2.25
CA PHE A 149 0.46 9.51 2.01
C PHE A 149 -0.01 10.52 3.07
N GLY A 150 0.95 11.14 3.76
CA GLY A 150 0.69 12.27 4.66
C GLY A 150 -0.18 11.94 5.88
N LYS A 151 -1.16 12.81 6.17
CA LYS A 151 -2.05 12.67 7.33
C LYS A 151 -3.18 11.66 7.12
N ASN A 152 -3.54 11.39 5.88
CA ASN A 152 -4.70 10.56 5.57
C ASN A 152 -4.29 9.09 5.51
N SER A 153 -5.19 8.18 5.93
CA SER A 153 -4.99 6.72 5.85
C SER A 153 -5.25 6.15 4.44
N ASP A 154 -4.98 6.97 3.43
CA ASP A 154 -5.40 6.72 2.05
C ASP A 154 -4.45 5.74 1.36
N LEU A 155 -5.01 4.75 0.68
CA LEU A 155 -4.24 3.79 -0.12
C LEU A 155 -3.91 4.42 -1.47
N TYR A 156 -2.64 4.78 -1.64
CA TYR A 156 -2.16 5.34 -2.89
C TYR A 156 -1.54 4.23 -3.76
N ILE A 157 -2.05 4.03 -4.98
CA ILE A 157 -1.55 3.10 -5.99
C ILE A 157 -1.34 3.85 -7.29
N ASP A 158 -0.20 4.54 -7.40
CA ASP A 158 0.08 5.37 -8.56
C ASP A 158 1.22 4.74 -9.36
N PRO A 159 0.90 3.96 -10.40
CA PRO A 159 1.86 3.78 -11.48
C PRO A 159 2.03 5.16 -12.11
N ALA A 160 3.26 5.64 -12.30
CA ALA A 160 3.72 7.02 -12.58
C ALA A 160 2.86 7.99 -13.47
N ASP A 161 1.77 7.51 -14.06
CA ASP A 161 0.77 8.20 -14.88
C ASP A 161 -0.65 8.33 -14.23
N ALA A 162 -0.80 8.28 -12.89
CA ALA A 162 -2.04 8.64 -12.17
C ALA A 162 -3.30 7.81 -12.53
N ASN A 163 -3.15 6.49 -12.68
CA ASN A 163 -4.25 5.64 -13.13
C ASN A 163 -5.29 5.31 -12.05
N LEU A 164 -4.89 5.22 -10.77
CA LEU A 164 -5.80 4.86 -9.68
C LEU A 164 -5.44 5.62 -8.39
N LEU A 165 -6.39 6.39 -7.88
CA LEU A 165 -6.28 7.09 -6.60
C LEU A 165 -7.38 6.63 -5.67
N VAL A 166 -7.04 6.17 -4.47
CA VAL A 166 -8.03 6.00 -3.39
C VAL A 166 -7.73 7.03 -2.31
N THR A 167 -8.60 8.03 -2.17
CA THR A 167 -8.41 9.14 -1.23
C THR A 167 -9.70 9.45 -0.49
N SER A 168 -9.64 9.54 0.84
CA SER A 168 -10.76 9.90 1.71
C SER A 168 -12.05 9.09 1.43
N GLY A 169 -11.87 7.81 1.10
CA GLY A 169 -12.96 6.89 0.75
C GLY A 169 -13.59 7.11 -0.63
N ASN A 170 -12.94 7.86 -1.52
CA ASN A 170 -13.30 8.04 -2.92
C ASN A 170 -12.26 7.36 -3.83
N VAL A 171 -12.69 6.87 -4.99
CA VAL A 171 -11.85 6.23 -6.01
C VAL A 171 -11.81 7.12 -7.26
N GLY A 172 -10.61 7.57 -7.63
CA GLY A 172 -10.33 8.27 -8.89
C GLY A 172 -9.66 7.33 -9.88
N ILE A 173 -10.18 7.21 -11.10
CA ILE A 173 -9.55 6.49 -12.21
C ILE A 173 -9.22 7.51 -13.30
N GLY A 174 -7.93 7.74 -13.55
CA GLY A 174 -7.43 8.79 -14.46
C GLY A 174 -7.67 10.23 -13.97
N THR A 175 -8.00 10.42 -12.69
CA THR A 175 -8.18 11.74 -12.05
C THR A 175 -7.57 11.76 -10.65
N GLY A 176 -6.83 12.82 -10.34
CA GLY A 176 -6.23 13.04 -9.02
C GLY A 176 -7.17 13.72 -8.01
N PHE A 177 -8.37 14.12 -8.44
CA PHE A 177 -9.32 14.87 -7.60
C PHE A 177 -10.73 14.27 -7.74
N PRO A 178 -10.99 13.08 -7.18
CA PRO A 178 -12.31 12.48 -7.23
C PRO A 178 -13.29 13.25 -6.34
N THR A 179 -14.32 13.86 -6.95
CA THR A 179 -15.39 14.58 -6.26
C THR A 179 -16.52 13.65 -5.81
N GLU A 180 -16.68 12.53 -6.51
CA GLU A 180 -17.65 11.48 -6.19
C GLU A 180 -16.96 10.21 -5.67
N LYS A 181 -17.75 9.31 -5.06
CA LYS A 181 -17.25 8.00 -4.57
C LYS A 181 -16.48 7.21 -5.63
N LEU A 182 -16.91 7.32 -6.88
CA LEU A 182 -16.17 6.85 -8.05
C LEU A 182 -16.16 7.95 -9.10
N SER A 183 -14.98 8.50 -9.38
CA SER A 183 -14.76 9.49 -10.44
C SER A 183 -13.86 8.88 -11.52
N VAL A 184 -14.34 8.81 -12.77
CA VAL A 184 -13.60 8.21 -13.89
C VAL A 184 -13.42 9.23 -15.00
N LYS A 185 -12.17 9.58 -15.31
CA LYS A 185 -11.82 10.43 -16.47
C LYS A 185 -11.65 9.55 -17.70
N GLY A 186 -12.75 8.98 -18.20
CA GLY A 186 -12.71 8.05 -19.32
C GLY A 186 -14.03 7.33 -19.57
N LYS A 187 -13.99 6.30 -20.42
CA LYS A 187 -15.16 5.46 -20.72
C LYS A 187 -15.26 4.32 -19.70
N ILE A 188 -16.48 4.01 -19.28
CA ILE A 188 -16.78 2.85 -18.44
C ILE A 188 -17.48 1.81 -19.32
N ARG A 189 -16.97 0.58 -19.34
CA ARG A 189 -17.65 -0.57 -19.93
C ARG A 189 -18.23 -1.42 -18.81
N ALA A 190 -19.56 -1.54 -18.78
CA ALA A 190 -20.29 -2.34 -17.81
C ALA A 190 -21.20 -3.33 -18.54
N GLN A 191 -21.44 -4.51 -17.94
CA GLN A 191 -22.48 -5.43 -18.40
C GLN A 191 -23.87 -4.94 -17.97
N GLU A 192 -23.96 -4.39 -16.75
CA GLU A 192 -25.19 -3.85 -16.18
C GLU A 192 -24.86 -2.70 -15.22
N ILE A 193 -25.76 -1.71 -15.15
CA ILE A 193 -25.74 -0.65 -14.14
C ILE A 193 -27.14 -0.56 -13.55
N LYS A 194 -27.29 -0.96 -12.28
CA LYS A 194 -28.52 -0.75 -11.51
C LYS A 194 -28.45 0.62 -10.85
N VAL A 195 -29.33 1.53 -11.28
CA VAL A 195 -29.47 2.86 -10.68
C VAL A 195 -30.64 2.83 -9.71
N GLU A 196 -30.38 3.04 -8.42
CA GLU A 196 -31.41 3.12 -7.40
C GLU A 196 -31.84 4.58 -7.25
N GLY A 197 -33.12 4.86 -7.45
CA GLY A 197 -33.68 6.20 -7.35
C GLY A 197 -35.15 6.16 -6.94
N ASN A 198 -35.61 7.19 -6.24
CA ASN A 198 -36.93 7.22 -5.59
C ASN A 198 -38.03 7.89 -6.44
N ASN A 199 -37.73 8.38 -7.65
CA ASN A 199 -38.60 9.29 -8.39
C ASN A 199 -38.98 8.77 -9.79
N TRP A 200 -39.56 7.58 -9.87
CA TRP A 200 -40.16 7.07 -11.11
C TRP A 200 -41.53 7.73 -11.35
N PRO A 201 -41.86 8.16 -12.60
CA PRO A 201 -43.01 9.00 -12.92
C PRO A 201 -44.33 8.23 -13.03
N ASP A 202 -44.63 7.33 -12.10
CA ASP A 202 -45.88 6.53 -12.14
C ASP A 202 -47.17 7.39 -12.03
N TYR A 203 -47.01 8.66 -11.65
CA TYR A 203 -48.10 9.62 -11.48
C TYR A 203 -48.70 10.16 -12.80
N VAL A 204 -48.09 9.91 -13.96
CA VAL A 204 -48.56 10.50 -15.24
C VAL A 204 -49.95 9.99 -15.62
N PHE A 205 -50.33 8.80 -15.18
CA PHE A 205 -51.63 8.19 -15.45
C PHE A 205 -52.71 8.48 -14.39
N GLU A 206 -52.38 9.25 -13.36
CA GLU A 206 -53.35 9.63 -12.33
C GLU A 206 -54.41 10.59 -12.88
N ASN A 207 -55.63 10.51 -12.33
CA ASN A 207 -56.80 11.24 -12.85
C ASN A 207 -56.64 12.77 -12.78
N ASP A 208 -55.82 13.28 -11.87
CA ASP A 208 -55.53 14.70 -11.68
C ASP A 208 -54.30 15.18 -12.47
N TYR A 209 -53.64 14.29 -13.23
CA TYR A 209 -52.50 14.66 -14.06
C TYR A 209 -52.91 15.61 -15.19
N LYS A 210 -52.44 16.85 -15.10
CA LYS A 210 -52.67 17.87 -16.14
C LYS A 210 -51.69 17.68 -17.28
N ASN A 211 -52.10 16.91 -18.28
CA ASN A 211 -51.32 16.78 -19.50
C ASN A 211 -51.26 18.12 -20.26
N VAL A 212 -50.06 18.59 -20.57
CA VAL A 212 -49.83 19.86 -21.27
C VAL A 212 -50.33 19.73 -22.71
N SER A 213 -51.02 20.73 -23.25
CA SER A 213 -51.52 20.60 -24.62
C SER A 213 -50.39 20.57 -25.66
N LEU A 214 -50.59 19.84 -26.76
CA LEU A 214 -49.60 19.80 -27.87
C LEU A 214 -49.31 21.21 -28.43
N SER A 215 -50.27 22.14 -28.37
CA SER A 215 -50.06 23.52 -28.79
C SER A 215 -49.10 24.29 -27.86
N GLU A 216 -49.18 24.07 -26.56
CA GLU A 216 -48.25 24.66 -25.58
C GLU A 216 -46.86 24.04 -25.71
N ILE A 217 -46.79 22.72 -25.91
CA ILE A 217 -45.52 22.02 -26.18
C ILE A 217 -44.87 22.57 -27.45
N GLU A 218 -45.65 22.79 -28.53
CA GLU A 218 -45.13 23.38 -29.78
C GLU A 218 -44.56 24.79 -29.55
N LYS A 219 -45.27 25.64 -28.81
CA LYS A 219 -44.78 26.98 -28.45
C LYS A 219 -43.47 26.89 -27.66
N PHE A 220 -43.40 25.98 -26.69
CA PHE A 220 -42.20 25.77 -25.89
C PHE A 220 -41.01 25.33 -26.76
N ILE A 221 -41.20 24.36 -27.65
CA ILE A 221 -40.15 23.85 -28.53
C ILE A 221 -39.66 24.94 -29.49
N LYS A 222 -40.57 25.77 -30.04
CA LYS A 222 -40.19 26.88 -30.94
C LYS A 222 -39.22 27.85 -30.28
N ILE A 223 -39.44 28.15 -29.00
CA ILE A 223 -38.64 29.09 -28.20
C ILE A 223 -37.36 28.42 -27.67
N ASN A 224 -37.47 27.27 -27.00
CA ASN A 224 -36.40 26.68 -26.20
C ASN A 224 -35.57 25.61 -26.93
N LYS A 225 -36.02 25.11 -28.08
CA LYS A 225 -35.34 24.08 -28.88
C LYS A 225 -35.11 22.73 -28.17
N HIS A 226 -35.80 22.48 -27.07
CA HIS A 226 -35.84 21.18 -26.39
C HIS A 226 -37.24 20.93 -25.82
N LEU A 227 -37.50 19.70 -25.37
CA LEU A 227 -38.74 19.35 -24.69
C LEU A 227 -38.80 19.97 -23.28
N PRO A 228 -40.00 20.23 -22.74
CA PRO A 228 -40.16 20.60 -21.33
C PRO A 228 -39.45 19.60 -20.41
N GLU A 229 -38.84 20.09 -19.33
CA GLU A 229 -38.11 19.32 -18.29
C GLU A 229 -36.82 18.61 -18.73
N MET A 230 -36.56 18.52 -20.04
CA MET A 230 -35.32 18.00 -20.58
C MET A 230 -34.19 19.04 -20.49
N PRO A 231 -32.97 18.63 -20.14
CA PRO A 231 -31.83 19.54 -20.08
C PRO A 231 -31.48 20.07 -21.47
N SER A 232 -31.07 21.34 -21.53
CA SER A 232 -30.53 21.95 -22.74
C SER A 232 -29.11 21.48 -23.03
N VAL A 233 -28.64 21.64 -24.28
CA VAL A 233 -27.26 21.31 -24.68
C VAL A 233 -26.22 22.08 -23.84
N ALA A 234 -26.54 23.30 -23.41
CA ALA A 234 -25.66 24.09 -22.56
C ALA A 234 -25.48 23.44 -21.18
N GLN A 235 -26.59 23.05 -20.54
CA GLN A 235 -26.57 22.37 -19.23
C GLN A 235 -25.84 21.03 -19.30
N VAL A 236 -26.07 20.24 -20.36
CA VAL A 236 -25.39 18.94 -20.55
C VAL A 236 -23.87 19.10 -20.67
N LYS A 237 -23.39 20.19 -21.28
CA LYS A 237 -21.95 20.44 -21.41
C LYS A 237 -21.29 20.86 -20.09
N GLU A 238 -22.03 21.54 -19.23
CA GLU A 238 -21.53 22.06 -17.95
C GLU A 238 -21.61 21.00 -16.85
N ASP A 239 -22.78 20.38 -16.67
CA ASP A 239 -23.09 19.53 -15.52
C ASP A 239 -23.08 18.03 -15.86
N GLY A 240 -23.08 17.68 -17.15
CA GLY A 240 -23.28 16.30 -17.60
C GLY A 240 -24.75 15.85 -17.48
N ILE A 241 -24.97 14.53 -17.41
CA ILE A 241 -26.31 13.94 -17.31
C ILE A 241 -26.29 12.84 -16.25
N SER A 242 -27.22 12.92 -15.29
CA SER A 242 -27.52 11.79 -14.39
C SER A 242 -28.30 10.72 -15.15
N LEU A 243 -27.73 9.52 -15.26
CA LEU A 243 -28.34 8.40 -16.00
C LEU A 243 -29.73 8.03 -15.46
N GLY A 244 -29.88 8.00 -14.13
CA GLY A 244 -31.16 7.68 -13.48
C GLY A 244 -32.23 8.74 -13.73
N GLU A 245 -31.89 10.01 -13.53
CA GLU A 245 -32.84 11.11 -13.74
C GLU A 245 -33.24 11.24 -15.21
N MET A 246 -32.29 11.06 -16.14
CA MET A 246 -32.60 11.12 -17.57
C MET A 246 -33.53 9.99 -17.98
N ASN A 247 -33.30 8.76 -17.51
CA ASN A 247 -34.20 7.64 -17.75
C ASN A 247 -35.60 7.89 -17.16
N ALA A 248 -35.69 8.48 -15.95
CA ALA A 248 -36.96 8.88 -15.34
C ALA A 248 -37.71 9.91 -16.18
N LYS A 249 -37.03 10.98 -16.61
CA LYS A 249 -37.62 12.00 -17.48
C LYS A 249 -38.05 11.44 -18.83
N LEU A 250 -37.27 10.53 -19.41
CA LEU A 250 -37.60 9.89 -20.68
C LEU A 250 -38.86 9.03 -20.56
N LEU A 251 -38.99 8.24 -19.48
CA LEU A 251 -40.21 7.46 -19.23
C LEU A 251 -41.43 8.37 -19.11
N LYS A 252 -41.33 9.45 -18.33
CA LYS A 252 -42.41 10.44 -18.21
C LYS A 252 -42.88 10.95 -19.57
N LYS A 253 -41.94 11.29 -20.46
CA LYS A 253 -42.28 11.78 -21.81
C LYS A 253 -42.93 10.69 -22.68
N VAL A 254 -42.54 9.43 -22.52
CA VAL A 254 -43.20 8.29 -23.20
C VAL A 254 -44.64 8.14 -22.73
N GLU A 255 -44.90 8.29 -21.43
CA GLU A 255 -46.24 8.21 -20.84
C GLU A 255 -47.13 9.38 -21.28
N GLU A 256 -46.61 10.61 -21.25
CA GLU A 256 -47.31 11.80 -21.76
C GLU A 256 -47.65 11.68 -23.26
N LEU A 257 -46.70 11.18 -24.06
CA LEU A 257 -46.92 10.90 -25.48
C LEU A 257 -48.05 9.86 -25.65
N THR A 258 -48.08 8.83 -24.80
CA THR A 258 -49.11 7.79 -24.81
C THR A 258 -50.50 8.39 -24.53
N LEU A 259 -50.62 9.30 -23.56
CA LEU A 259 -51.87 10.02 -23.31
C LEU A 259 -52.32 10.85 -24.53
N HIS A 260 -51.39 11.53 -25.20
CA HIS A 260 -51.72 12.27 -26.42
C HIS A 260 -52.18 11.35 -27.56
N MET A 261 -51.55 10.19 -27.74
CA MET A 261 -51.96 9.21 -28.75
C MET A 261 -53.36 8.65 -28.48
N ILE A 262 -53.66 8.32 -27.22
CA ILE A 262 -55.01 7.87 -26.82
C ILE A 262 -56.05 8.96 -27.11
N GLN A 263 -55.73 10.22 -26.80
CA GLN A 263 -56.63 11.34 -27.10
C GLN A 263 -56.84 11.51 -28.61
N GLN A 264 -55.77 11.45 -29.40
CA GLN A 264 -55.86 11.52 -30.86
C GLN A 264 -56.69 10.37 -31.46
N GLU A 265 -56.58 9.15 -30.94
CA GLU A 265 -57.40 8.02 -31.39
C GLU A 265 -58.88 8.24 -31.10
N LYS A 266 -59.23 8.73 -29.90
CA LYS A 266 -60.61 9.09 -29.54
C LYS A 266 -61.17 10.15 -30.49
N ASP A 267 -60.38 11.17 -30.80
CA ASP A 267 -60.78 12.24 -31.71
C ASP A 267 -60.98 11.71 -33.14
N MET A 268 -60.07 10.87 -33.65
CA MET A 268 -60.23 10.22 -34.95
C MET A 268 -61.49 9.36 -35.06
N LEU A 269 -61.82 8.60 -34.01
CA LEU A 269 -63.04 7.79 -33.96
C LEU A 269 -64.29 8.67 -33.99
N LYS A 270 -64.27 9.77 -33.25
CA LYS A 270 -65.36 10.76 -33.27
C LYS A 270 -65.54 11.36 -34.67
N LEU A 271 -64.46 11.81 -35.31
CA LEU A 271 -64.50 12.31 -36.69
C LEU A 271 -65.04 11.25 -37.66
N LYS A 272 -64.61 9.98 -37.56
CA LYS A 272 -65.12 8.90 -38.43
C LYS A 272 -66.62 8.67 -38.24
N ASN A 273 -67.10 8.70 -37.00
CA ASN A 273 -68.52 8.57 -36.69
C ASN A 273 -69.34 9.75 -37.22
N ASP A 274 -68.84 10.98 -37.04
CA ASP A 274 -69.48 12.20 -37.55
C ASP A 274 -69.57 12.15 -39.08
N ILE A 275 -68.50 11.74 -39.77
CA ILE A 275 -68.48 11.52 -41.22
C ILE A 275 -69.52 10.45 -41.62
N LYS A 276 -69.63 9.35 -40.88
CA LYS A 276 -70.62 8.29 -41.17
C LYS A 276 -72.05 8.79 -41.03
N ILE A 277 -72.33 9.64 -40.04
CA ILE A 277 -73.65 10.26 -39.84
C ILE A 277 -73.95 11.26 -40.96
N LEU A 278 -72.99 12.11 -41.32
CA LEU A 278 -73.14 13.09 -42.41
C LEU A 278 -73.40 12.41 -43.77
N LYS A 279 -72.71 11.30 -44.05
CA LYS A 279 -72.94 10.50 -45.27
C LYS A 279 -74.32 9.83 -45.32
N LYS A 280 -74.94 9.54 -44.17
CA LYS A 280 -76.31 8.99 -44.12
C LYS A 280 -77.40 10.04 -44.27
N LYS A 281 -77.09 11.32 -44.04
CA LYS A 281 -78.03 12.45 -44.17
C LYS A 281 -78.04 13.05 -45.59
N ARG A 282 -77.23 12.52 -46.51
CA ARG A 282 -77.05 13.00 -47.87
C ARG A 282 -77.55 11.94 -48.84
#